data_AF-A0A1G6GTQ7-F1
#
_entry.id   AF-A0A1G6GTQ7-F1
#
_cell.length_a   1.000
_cell.length_b   1.000
_cell.length_c   1.000
_cell.angle_alpha   90.00
_cell.angle_beta   90.00
_cell.angle_gamma   90.00
#
_symmetry.space_group_name_H-M   'P 1'
#
loop_
_entity.id
_entity.type
_entity.pdbx_description
1 polymer ?
#
loop_
_entity_poly.entity_id
_entity_poly.type
_entity_poly.pdbx_seq_one_letter_code
_entity_poly.pdbx_strand_id
1 'polypeptide(L)'
;MAHLPVFFGHVGALTGLTKVARENILVRWQEDIAELASCPNVYTKMSGMFMPVLGHQFHKQNRLASKQEVYDLAFPMIGHVLQYFGSYRVMFASNFPMDRVSTALLNIIDAFSNAVVAYNPHGLEQVFHHNVKQFYRL
;
A
#
# COMPACT_ATOMS: atom_id res chain seq x y z
N MET A 1 -4.98 -4.77 22.80
CA MET A 1 -5.61 -3.95 21.74
C MET A 1 -4.60 -3.84 20.60
N ALA A 2 -4.93 -4.35 19.42
CA ALA A 2 -3.97 -4.55 18.33
C ALA A 2 -3.55 -3.21 17.72
N HIS A 3 -2.29 -2.83 17.92
CA HIS A 3 -1.62 -1.80 17.15
C HIS A 3 -1.28 -2.41 15.79
N LEU A 4 -2.02 -2.06 14.73
CA LEU A 4 -1.61 -2.35 13.35
C LEU A 4 -0.52 -1.33 12.98
N PRO A 5 0.76 -1.71 12.90
CA PRO A 5 1.81 -0.79 12.52
C PRO A 5 1.74 -0.57 11.02
N VAL A 6 1.93 0.69 10.65
CA VAL A 6 2.19 1.11 9.30
C VAL A 6 3.47 0.40 8.82
N PHE A 7 3.30 -0.69 8.07
CA PHE A 7 4.30 -1.39 7.27
C PHE A 7 5.77 -1.30 7.79
N PHE A 8 6.04 -2.02 8.89
CA PHE A 8 7.34 -2.54 9.34
C PHE A 8 8.55 -1.58 9.50
N GLY A 9 8.35 -0.28 9.76
CA GLY A 9 9.44 0.66 10.11
C GLY A 9 9.24 1.38 11.44
N HIS A 10 10.30 1.98 12.00
CA HIS A 10 10.16 2.88 13.14
C HIS A 10 9.43 4.16 12.69
N VAL A 11 8.20 4.35 13.15
CA VAL A 11 7.38 5.52 12.85
C VAL A 11 7.42 6.49 14.02
N GLY A 12 7.99 7.67 13.81
CA GLY A 12 8.06 8.74 14.78
C GLY A 12 8.12 10.12 14.10
N ALA A 13 8.10 11.19 14.90
CA ALA A 13 8.08 12.57 14.40
C ALA A 13 9.26 12.94 13.48
N LEU A 14 10.35 12.17 13.54
CA LEU A 14 11.58 12.40 12.76
C LEU A 14 11.81 11.37 11.65
N THR A 15 10.86 10.43 11.44
CA THR A 15 11.00 9.40 10.41
C THR A 15 10.90 10.02 9.01
N GLY A 16 11.89 9.75 8.15
CA GLY A 16 11.82 10.13 6.73
C GLY A 16 11.84 11.64 6.47
N LEU A 17 12.54 12.45 7.28
CA LEU A 17 12.60 13.90 7.08
C LEU A 17 13.29 14.30 5.76
N THR A 18 14.34 13.59 5.37
CA THR A 18 15.08 13.85 4.12
C THR A 18 14.67 12.87 3.02
N LYS A 19 14.93 13.24 1.76
CA LYS A 19 14.69 12.35 0.61
C LYS A 19 15.46 11.03 0.76
N VAL A 20 16.74 11.11 1.10
CA VAL A 20 17.61 9.94 1.34
C VAL A 20 17.06 9.06 2.47
N ALA A 21 16.58 9.65 3.57
CA ALA A 21 16.00 8.87 4.66
C ALA A 21 14.74 8.10 4.23
N ARG A 22 13.87 8.71 3.39
CA ARG A 22 12.69 8.04 2.83
C ARG A 22 13.06 6.93 1.86
N GLU A 23 14.07 7.16 1.03
CA GLU A 23 14.59 6.14 0.09
C GLU A 23 15.15 4.94 0.86
N ASN A 24 15.94 5.16 1.92
CA ASN A 24 16.46 4.09 2.76
C ASN A 24 15.35 3.29 3.47
N ILE A 25 14.31 3.98 3.96
CA ILE A 25 13.13 3.31 4.55
C ILE A 25 12.43 2.44 3.50
N LEU A 26 12.26 2.96 2.28
CA LEU A 26 11.61 2.22 1.20
C LEU A 26 12.42 0.98 0.81
N VAL A 27 13.74 1.12 0.65
CA VAL A 27 14.63 -0.02 0.34
C VAL A 27 14.55 -1.08 1.43
N ARG A 28 14.62 -0.67 2.70
CA ARG A 28 14.52 -1.62 3.81
C ARG A 28 13.16 -2.32 3.83
N TRP A 29 12.09 -1.56 3.66
CA TRP A 29 10.74 -2.09 3.56
C TRP A 29 10.61 -3.11 2.40
N GLN A 30 11.24 -2.84 1.25
CA GLN A 30 11.23 -3.76 0.12
C GLN A 30 11.93 -5.08 0.47
N GLU A 31 13.08 -5.03 1.15
CA GLU A 31 13.78 -6.24 1.63
C GLU A 31 12.90 -7.05 2.59
N ASP A 32 12.32 -6.40 3.60
CA ASP A 32 11.49 -7.06 4.61
C ASP A 32 10.23 -7.69 3.96
N ILE A 33 9.64 -7.04 2.96
CA ILE A 33 8.50 -7.58 2.20
C ILE A 33 8.89 -8.78 1.35
N ALA A 34 10.06 -8.76 0.72
CA ALA A 34 10.56 -9.88 -0.05
C ALA A 34 10.84 -11.10 0.86
N GLU A 35 11.41 -10.87 2.05
CA GLU A 35 11.64 -11.91 3.04
C GLU A 35 10.32 -12.54 3.50
N LEU A 36 9.33 -11.72 3.89
CA LEU A 36 8.00 -12.21 4.29
C LEU A 36 7.30 -12.99 3.16
N ALA A 37 7.48 -12.57 1.92
CA ALA A 37 6.88 -13.25 0.77
C ALA A 37 7.43 -14.67 0.56
N SER A 38 8.64 -14.97 1.04
CA SER A 38 9.22 -16.31 1.00
C SER A 38 8.44 -17.33 1.84
N CYS A 39 7.67 -16.87 2.83
CA CYS A 39 6.78 -17.72 3.62
C CYS A 39 5.49 -18.03 2.84
N PRO A 40 5.23 -19.28 2.42
CA PRO A 40 4.11 -19.60 1.52
C PRO A 40 2.73 -19.40 2.16
N ASN A 41 2.66 -19.40 3.49
CA ASN A 41 1.45 -19.22 4.29
C ASN A 41 1.16 -17.75 4.65
N VAL A 42 2.02 -16.81 4.23
CA VAL A 42 1.84 -15.38 4.48
C VAL A 42 1.13 -14.73 3.29
N TYR A 43 0.12 -13.92 3.62
CA TYR A 43 -0.64 -13.09 2.70
C TYR A 43 -0.49 -11.63 3.11
N THR A 44 -0.66 -10.72 2.16
CA THR A 44 -0.54 -9.28 2.41
C THR A 44 -1.74 -8.49 1.91
N LYS A 45 -1.94 -7.32 2.52
CA LYS A 45 -2.96 -6.35 2.13
C LYS A 45 -2.29 -5.08 1.62
N MET A 46 -2.70 -4.61 0.45
CA MET A 46 -2.37 -3.28 -0.04
C MET A 46 -3.35 -2.30 0.58
N SER A 47 -2.92 -1.64 1.66
CA SER A 47 -3.75 -0.78 2.51
C SER A 47 -2.89 0.25 3.23
N GLY A 48 -3.48 1.41 3.55
CA GLY A 48 -2.92 2.39 4.47
C GLY A 48 -1.69 3.13 3.96
N MET A 49 -1.55 3.24 2.65
CA MET A 49 -0.43 3.94 2.00
C MET A 49 -0.56 5.47 2.03
N PHE A 50 -1.69 6.02 2.54
CA PHE A 50 -1.97 7.46 2.53
C PHE A 50 -2.30 8.04 3.91
N MET A 51 -1.98 7.34 5.01
CA MET A 51 -2.13 7.93 6.35
C MET A 51 -1.23 9.18 6.52
N PRO A 52 -1.67 10.22 7.24
CA PRO A 52 -0.88 11.44 7.48
C PRO A 52 0.55 11.22 7.98
N VAL A 53 0.72 10.20 8.82
CA VAL A 53 2.00 9.85 9.45
C VAL A 53 3.06 9.41 8.44
N LEU A 54 2.66 9.05 7.21
CA LEU A 54 3.57 8.69 6.12
C LEU A 54 4.24 9.89 5.45
N GLY A 55 3.86 11.12 5.83
CA GLY A 55 4.61 12.31 5.46
C GLY A 55 4.34 12.86 4.07
N HIS A 56 3.25 12.45 3.40
CA HIS A 56 2.81 13.00 2.09
C HIS A 56 2.37 14.47 2.14
N GLN A 57 2.14 15.02 3.34
CA GLN A 57 1.79 16.43 3.60
C GLN A 57 0.49 16.97 2.96
N PHE A 58 -0.31 16.17 2.24
CA PHE A 58 -1.59 16.60 1.65
C PHE A 58 -2.50 17.31 2.67
N HIS A 59 -2.65 16.72 3.86
CA HIS A 59 -3.39 17.31 4.98
C HIS A 59 -2.84 18.66 5.46
N LYS A 60 -1.51 18.89 5.42
CA LYS A 60 -0.90 20.19 5.78
C LYS A 60 -1.06 21.24 4.69
N GLN A 61 -1.23 20.80 3.44
CA GLN A 61 -1.50 21.65 2.29
C GLN A 61 -3.00 21.95 2.13
N ASN A 62 -3.85 21.45 3.05
CA ASN A 62 -5.32 21.57 2.98
C ASN A 62 -5.91 21.10 1.63
N ARG A 63 -5.34 20.04 1.04
CA ARG A 63 -5.82 19.47 -0.22
C ARG A 63 -5.79 17.94 -0.19
N LEU A 64 -6.55 17.33 -1.09
CA LEU A 64 -6.49 15.90 -1.36
C LEU A 64 -5.52 15.62 -2.51
N ALA A 65 -4.88 14.45 -2.47
CA ALA A 65 -4.13 13.90 -3.59
C ALA A 65 -5.07 13.59 -4.76
N SER A 66 -4.67 13.97 -5.96
CA SER A 66 -5.31 13.52 -7.20
C SER A 66 -5.11 12.02 -7.40
N LYS A 67 -5.94 11.39 -8.24
CA LYS A 67 -5.76 9.99 -8.64
C LYS A 67 -4.34 9.71 -9.18
N GLN A 68 -3.79 10.62 -9.98
CA GLN A 68 -2.45 10.45 -10.56
C GLN A 68 -1.37 10.47 -9.46
N GLU A 69 -1.43 11.43 -8.53
CA GLU A 69 -0.50 11.46 -7.39
C GLU A 69 -0.60 10.20 -6.52
N VAL A 70 -1.82 9.67 -6.31
CA VAL A 70 -2.02 8.40 -5.60
C VAL A 70 -1.36 7.25 -6.36
N TYR A 71 -1.53 7.19 -7.68
CA TYR A 71 -0.92 6.17 -8.53
C TYR A 71 0.60 6.25 -8.45
N ASP A 72 1.19 7.43 -8.69
CA ASP A 72 2.65 7.60 -8.75
C ASP A 72 3.33 7.24 -7.42
N LEU A 73 2.70 7.60 -6.30
CA LEU A 73 3.21 7.28 -4.96
C LEU A 73 3.05 5.80 -4.60
N ALA A 74 1.93 5.16 -4.99
CA ALA A 74 1.63 3.79 -4.60
C ALA A 74 2.22 2.74 -5.53
N PHE A 75 2.39 3.05 -6.82
CA PHE A 75 2.77 2.10 -7.86
C PHE A 75 4.07 1.34 -7.55
N PRO A 76 5.16 1.98 -7.07
CA PRO A 76 6.40 1.26 -6.73
C PRO A 76 6.21 0.22 -5.62
N MET A 77 5.38 0.54 -4.61
CA MET A 77 5.09 -0.37 -3.50
C MET A 77 4.17 -1.52 -3.95
N ILE A 78 3.14 -1.21 -4.73
CA ILE A 78 2.19 -2.20 -5.28
C ILE A 78 2.93 -3.18 -6.19
N GLY A 79 3.76 -2.67 -7.11
CA GLY A 79 4.56 -3.50 -8.01
C GLY A 79 5.49 -4.45 -7.25
N HIS A 80 6.20 -3.94 -6.23
CA HIS A 80 7.08 -4.76 -5.40
C HIS A 80 6.32 -5.88 -4.65
N VAL A 81 5.18 -5.55 -4.05
CA VAL A 81 4.33 -6.53 -3.37
C VAL A 81 3.84 -7.61 -4.35
N LEU A 82 3.34 -7.21 -5.52
CA LEU A 82 2.87 -8.16 -6.54
C LEU A 82 3.99 -9.04 -7.09
N GLN A 83 5.21 -8.50 -7.21
CA GLN A 83 6.39 -9.24 -7.65
C GLN A 83 6.75 -10.40 -6.71
N TYR A 84 6.79 -10.15 -5.41
CA TYR A 84 7.26 -11.15 -4.46
C TYR A 84 6.14 -12.06 -3.93
N PHE A 85 4.95 -11.53 -3.67
CA PHE A 85 3.84 -12.35 -3.19
C PHE A 85 3.12 -13.11 -4.32
N GLY A 86 3.17 -12.57 -5.55
CA GLY A 86 2.28 -12.98 -6.63
C GLY A 86 0.85 -12.46 -6.43
N SER A 87 0.07 -12.35 -7.50
CA SER A 87 -1.30 -11.82 -7.43
C SER A 87 -2.26 -12.65 -6.58
N TYR A 88 -1.96 -13.91 -6.28
CA TYR A 88 -2.80 -14.82 -5.48
C TYR A 88 -2.70 -14.61 -3.97
N ARG A 89 -1.69 -13.88 -3.47
CA ARG A 89 -1.48 -13.66 -2.02
C ARG A 89 -1.61 -12.19 -1.59
N VAL A 90 -2.14 -11.35 -2.47
CA VAL A 90 -2.26 -9.91 -2.28
C VAL A 90 -3.73 -9.52 -2.31
N MET A 91 -4.20 -8.75 -1.33
CA MET A 91 -5.57 -8.27 -1.22
C MET A 91 -5.63 -6.75 -1.21
N PHE A 92 -6.57 -6.14 -1.92
CA PHE A 92 -6.87 -4.72 -1.76
C PHE A 92 -7.61 -4.45 -0.43
N ALA A 93 -7.25 -3.36 0.25
CA ALA A 93 -8.10 -2.75 1.27
C ALA A 93 -7.85 -1.23 1.31
N SER A 94 -8.91 -0.45 1.54
CA SER A 94 -8.83 1.01 1.34
C SER A 94 -8.24 1.78 2.52
N ASN A 95 -8.20 1.19 3.72
CA ASN A 95 -7.91 1.88 4.99
C ASN A 95 -8.86 3.05 5.32
N PHE A 96 -10.01 3.18 4.65
CA PHE A 96 -10.98 4.23 4.99
C PHE A 96 -11.65 3.96 6.33
N PRO A 97 -11.92 5.00 7.14
CA PRO A 97 -11.77 6.43 6.81
C PRO A 97 -10.41 7.06 7.16
N MET A 98 -9.39 6.30 7.59
CA MET A 98 -8.12 6.88 8.06
C MET A 98 -7.36 7.64 6.96
N ASP A 99 -7.45 7.19 5.71
CA ASP A 99 -6.77 7.82 4.57
C ASP A 99 -7.55 9.04 4.01
N ARG A 100 -8.76 9.33 4.51
CA ARG A 100 -9.67 10.38 3.97
C ARG A 100 -9.09 11.79 3.99
N VAL A 101 -8.13 12.04 4.87
CA VAL A 101 -7.47 13.35 5.05
C VAL A 101 -6.37 13.59 4.02
N SER A 102 -5.96 12.54 3.31
CA SER A 102 -4.93 12.61 2.27
C SER A 102 -5.52 12.41 0.88
N THR A 103 -6.58 11.62 0.72
CA THR A 103 -7.19 11.38 -0.61
C THR A 103 -8.64 10.89 -0.52
N ALA A 104 -9.32 10.85 -1.66
CA ALA A 104 -10.68 10.33 -1.79
C ALA A 104 -10.68 8.80 -2.00
N LEU A 105 -11.74 8.12 -1.54
CA LEU A 105 -11.86 6.67 -1.65
C LEU A 105 -11.79 6.19 -3.10
N LEU A 106 -12.47 6.90 -4.00
CA LEU A 106 -12.45 6.60 -5.43
C LEU A 106 -11.04 6.73 -6.02
N ASN A 107 -10.25 7.72 -5.61
CA ASN A 107 -8.87 7.86 -6.08
C ASN A 107 -8.01 6.68 -5.66
N ILE A 108 -8.18 6.16 -4.43
CA ILE A 108 -7.47 4.95 -3.98
C ILE A 108 -7.89 3.72 -4.79
N ILE A 109 -9.20 3.48 -4.92
CA ILE A 109 -9.71 2.31 -5.66
C ILE A 109 -9.20 2.33 -7.10
N ASP A 110 -9.37 3.47 -7.79
CA ASP A 110 -8.98 3.63 -9.18
C ASP A 110 -7.47 3.53 -9.39
N ALA A 111 -6.68 4.23 -8.57
CA ALA A 111 -5.23 4.23 -8.71
C ALA A 111 -4.65 2.84 -8.43
N PHE A 112 -5.15 2.14 -7.41
CA PHE A 112 -4.65 0.81 -7.07
C PHE A 112 -5.10 -0.21 -8.11
N SER A 113 -6.31 -0.08 -8.65
CA SER A 113 -6.79 -0.91 -9.76
C SER A 113 -5.90 -0.74 -10.99
N ASN A 114 -5.61 0.52 -11.35
CA ASN A 114 -4.68 0.83 -12.45
C ASN A 114 -3.28 0.26 -12.20
N ALA A 115 -2.76 0.38 -10.97
CA ALA A 115 -1.44 -0.14 -10.61
C ALA A 115 -1.37 -1.67 -10.74
N VAL A 116 -2.41 -2.38 -10.29
CA VAL A 116 -2.50 -3.83 -10.44
C VAL A 116 -2.56 -4.23 -11.91
N VAL A 117 -3.41 -3.58 -12.72
CA VAL A 117 -3.54 -3.90 -14.15
C VAL A 117 -2.26 -3.59 -14.92
N ALA A 118 -1.57 -2.49 -14.60
CA ALA A 118 -0.30 -2.13 -15.22
C ALA A 118 0.81 -3.16 -14.91
N TYR A 119 0.76 -3.82 -13.75
CA TYR A 119 1.69 -4.88 -13.37
C TYR A 119 1.28 -6.26 -13.92
N ASN A 120 0.00 -6.62 -13.75
CA ASN A 120 -0.60 -7.88 -14.21
C ASN A 120 -2.01 -7.60 -14.75
N PRO A 121 -2.22 -7.61 -16.08
CA PRO A 121 -3.51 -7.33 -16.70
C PRO A 121 -4.67 -8.22 -16.25
N HIS A 122 -4.37 -9.43 -15.74
CA HIS A 122 -5.36 -10.39 -15.25
C HIS A 122 -5.45 -10.44 -13.72
N GLY A 123 -4.67 -9.62 -13.01
CA GLY A 123 -4.57 -9.66 -11.55
C GLY A 123 -5.71 -8.96 -10.81
N LEU A 124 -6.50 -8.12 -11.48
CA LEU A 124 -7.46 -7.23 -10.82
C LEU A 124 -8.50 -8.00 -10.00
N GLU A 125 -9.16 -8.98 -10.62
CA GLU A 125 -10.22 -9.75 -9.96
C GLU A 125 -9.68 -10.63 -8.82
N GLN A 126 -8.43 -11.10 -8.94
CA GLN A 126 -7.78 -11.86 -7.87
C GLN A 126 -7.56 -10.97 -6.64
N VAL A 127 -6.93 -9.81 -6.86
CA VAL A 127 -6.50 -8.90 -5.82
C VAL A 127 -7.67 -8.18 -5.14
N PHE A 128 -8.70 -7.79 -5.90
CA PHE A 128 -9.83 -7.01 -5.36
C PHE A 128 -11.00 -7.87 -4.85
N HIS A 129 -11.03 -9.16 -5.16
CA HIS A 129 -12.19 -10.00 -4.83
C HIS A 129 -11.81 -11.43 -4.38
N HIS A 130 -11.23 -12.23 -5.26
CA HIS A 130 -11.09 -13.67 -5.00
C HIS A 130 -10.25 -14.01 -3.78
N ASN A 131 -9.11 -13.34 -3.61
CA ASN A 131 -8.20 -13.62 -2.51
C ASN A 131 -8.86 -13.32 -1.15
N VAL A 132 -9.66 -12.26 -1.07
CA VAL A 132 -10.41 -11.91 0.15
C VAL A 132 -11.45 -12.99 0.45
N LYS A 133 -12.23 -13.42 -0.55
CA LYS A 133 -13.21 -14.50 -0.38
C LYS A 133 -12.57 -15.79 0.08
N GLN A 134 -11.49 -16.21 -0.55
CA GLN A 134 -10.78 -17.44 -0.20
C GLN A 134 -10.17 -17.36 1.20
N PHE A 135 -9.49 -16.26 1.53
CA PHE A 135 -8.80 -16.10 2.81
C PHE A 135 -9.78 -16.00 4.00
N TYR A 136 -10.83 -15.21 3.86
CA TYR A 136 -11.82 -14.99 4.92
C TYR A 136 -13.00 -15.98 4.89
N ARG A 137 -13.09 -16.84 3.86
CA ARG A 137 -14.18 -17.80 3.65
C ARG A 137 -15.55 -17.12 3.55
N LEU A 138 -15.62 -16.10 2.69
CA LEU A 138 -16.84 -15.31 2.41
C LEU A 138 -17.64 -15.87 1.24
#